data_AF-B4VYT2-F1
#
_entry.id   AF-B4VYT2-F1
#
_cell.length_a   1.000
_cell.length_b   1.000
_cell.length_c   1.000
_cell.angle_alpha   90.00
_cell.angle_beta   90.00
_cell.angle_gamma   90.00
#
_symmetry.space_group_name_H-M   'P 1'
#
loop_
_entity.id
_entity.type
_entity.pdbx_description
1 polymer ?
#
loop_
_entity_poly.entity_id
_entity_poly.type
_entity_poly.pdbx_seq_one_letter_code
_entity_poly.pdbx_strand_id
1 'polypeptide(L)'
;MVNVQNAHVQQFSVKTDTIFYNLFLEFPGILFELIDSDPEEATIYEFTSREIKQPSFRLDGLFLPTTEDAEKPFYLLEVQFQPDEALYYRLFGELFLYLRQYQPPHPWQVVVIYPTRRIEREQAFQFGEILALNRVKRIYIDELGETPSGSLGIEMIKLVIEDEETAPERARRLVAQAQIQIDDEASQRNLIKLIETILVYKLPQKSREEIEAMFSLSELKQTKVYQEALEEGEIKAKLAAIPRMIEFGLRLPQIAQLQDLPLEVVQQTEQSFQKQKVAAFLELLNNQRDLFSAQDLAQLQEWIAPLPDQIKDLSGAIAQWCNQESHTLQRQAWRQVLSDLWKATVESILKTYPKTLDLTSSPVTKQMVQQGIEGN
;
A
#
# COMPACT_ATOMS: atom_id res chain seq x y z
N MET A 1 -1.84 9.38 -19.14
CA MET A 1 -1.32 8.01 -18.92
C MET A 1 -0.60 7.94 -17.58
N VAL A 2 -1.31 8.27 -16.49
CA VAL A 2 -0.73 8.28 -15.14
C VAL A 2 -0.96 6.89 -14.52
N ASN A 3 0.14 6.15 -14.42
CA ASN A 3 0.51 5.28 -13.29
C ASN A 3 -0.41 4.14 -12.83
N VAL A 4 -0.68 3.17 -13.70
CA VAL A 4 -0.94 1.80 -13.22
C VAL A 4 0.33 1.22 -12.56
N GLN A 5 1.52 1.57 -13.05
CA GLN A 5 2.79 1.19 -12.43
C GLN A 5 2.98 1.84 -11.04
N ASN A 6 2.79 3.16 -10.85
CA ASN A 6 3.02 3.74 -9.52
C ASN A 6 1.98 3.30 -8.46
N ALA A 7 0.76 2.93 -8.85
CA ALA A 7 -0.23 2.37 -7.90
C ALA A 7 0.18 0.99 -7.38
N HIS A 8 0.65 0.11 -8.27
CA HIS A 8 1.23 -1.20 -7.89
C HIS A 8 2.48 -1.03 -7.03
N VAL A 9 3.34 -0.07 -7.37
CA VAL A 9 4.58 0.22 -6.64
C VAL A 9 4.30 0.79 -5.23
N GLN A 10 3.33 1.70 -5.07
CA GLN A 10 2.92 2.20 -3.74
C GLN A 10 2.24 1.11 -2.90
N GLN A 11 1.42 0.26 -3.50
CA GLN A 11 0.79 -0.85 -2.79
C GLN A 11 1.84 -1.88 -2.33
N PHE A 12 2.84 -2.17 -3.18
CA PHE A 12 3.95 -3.04 -2.82
C PHE A 12 4.77 -2.46 -1.65
N SER A 13 5.04 -1.15 -1.63
CA SER A 13 5.77 -0.48 -0.53
C SER A 13 5.16 -0.75 0.87
N VAL A 14 3.86 -0.53 1.05
CA VAL A 14 3.18 -0.76 2.35
C VAL A 14 3.19 -2.26 2.72
N LYS A 15 3.17 -3.13 1.71
CA LYS A 15 3.24 -4.58 1.89
C LYS A 15 4.66 -5.02 2.27
N THR A 16 5.70 -4.37 1.74
CA THR A 16 7.10 -4.63 2.06
C THR A 16 7.41 -4.33 3.52
N ASP A 17 6.91 -3.22 4.06
CA ASP A 17 7.12 -2.88 5.48
C ASP A 17 6.54 -3.97 6.40
N THR A 18 5.36 -4.50 6.05
CA THR A 18 4.72 -5.60 6.78
C THR A 18 5.50 -6.93 6.65
N ILE A 19 6.04 -7.22 5.46
CA ILE A 19 6.89 -8.40 5.22
C ILE A 19 8.13 -8.32 6.11
N PHE A 20 8.86 -7.20 6.09
CA PHE A 20 10.08 -7.05 6.88
C PHE A 20 9.79 -7.00 8.38
N TYR A 21 8.70 -6.37 8.82
CA TYR A 21 8.29 -6.43 10.22
C TYR A 21 8.09 -7.87 10.69
N ASN A 22 7.32 -8.68 9.94
CA ASN A 22 7.11 -10.09 10.27
C ASN A 22 8.39 -10.91 10.17
N LEU A 23 9.26 -10.60 9.19
CA LEU A 23 10.56 -11.23 9.03
C LEU A 23 11.43 -11.04 10.29
N PHE A 24 11.56 -9.82 10.79
CA PHE A 24 12.38 -9.53 11.97
C PHE A 24 11.72 -9.95 13.28
N LEU A 25 10.39 -10.02 13.33
CA LEU A 25 9.65 -10.56 14.47
C LEU A 25 9.88 -12.06 14.64
N GLU A 26 9.81 -12.81 13.56
CA GLU A 26 9.97 -14.27 13.57
C GLU A 26 11.45 -14.70 13.53
N PHE A 27 12.30 -13.93 12.85
CA PHE A 27 13.72 -14.23 12.63
C PHE A 27 14.60 -13.01 12.96
N PRO A 28 14.72 -12.61 14.24
CA PRO A 28 15.49 -11.44 14.64
C PRO A 28 17.00 -11.52 14.33
N GLY A 29 17.54 -12.75 14.21
CA GLY A 29 18.95 -13.00 13.84
C GLY A 29 19.36 -12.38 12.51
N ILE A 30 18.41 -12.19 11.59
CA ILE A 30 18.66 -11.63 10.26
C ILE A 30 19.25 -10.23 10.33
N LEU A 31 18.84 -9.40 11.29
CA LEU A 31 19.43 -8.07 11.45
C LEU A 31 20.95 -8.18 11.70
N PHE A 32 21.36 -9.10 12.56
CA PHE A 32 22.75 -9.27 12.96
C PHE A 32 23.59 -9.82 11.80
N GLU A 33 23.04 -10.74 11.02
CA GLU A 33 23.69 -11.18 9.79
C GLU A 33 23.89 -10.03 8.79
N LEU A 34 22.88 -9.18 8.62
CA LEU A 34 22.93 -8.03 7.71
C LEU A 34 24.00 -7.00 8.09
N ILE A 35 24.35 -6.90 9.37
CA ILE A 35 25.38 -5.98 9.88
C ILE A 35 26.73 -6.67 10.11
N ASP A 36 26.92 -7.88 9.57
CA ASP A 36 28.12 -8.72 9.70
C ASP A 36 28.44 -9.15 11.16
N SER A 37 27.41 -9.32 11.99
CA SER A 37 27.46 -9.86 13.35
C SER A 37 26.94 -11.30 13.42
N ASP A 38 27.16 -11.96 14.55
CA ASP A 38 26.64 -13.31 14.79
C ASP A 38 25.11 -13.30 14.96
N PRO A 39 24.32 -14.06 14.16
CA PRO A 39 22.87 -14.16 14.32
C PRO A 39 22.43 -14.58 15.73
N GLU A 40 23.25 -15.32 16.49
CA GLU A 40 22.93 -15.69 17.88
C GLU A 40 22.84 -14.48 18.81
N GLU A 41 23.41 -13.32 18.44
CA GLU A 41 23.24 -12.08 19.20
C GLU A 41 21.78 -11.70 19.37
N ALA A 42 20.89 -12.08 18.44
CA ALA A 42 19.46 -11.80 18.55
C ALA A 42 18.81 -12.37 19.82
N THR A 43 19.38 -13.40 20.45
CA THR A 43 18.86 -14.00 21.69
C THR A 43 18.84 -13.04 22.87
N ILE A 44 19.68 -12.00 22.85
CA ILE A 44 19.75 -10.97 23.88
C ILE A 44 19.06 -9.66 23.47
N TYR A 45 18.22 -9.71 22.43
CA TYR A 45 17.46 -8.56 21.93
C TYR A 45 15.96 -8.85 21.86
N GLU A 46 15.16 -7.83 22.11
CA GLU A 46 13.72 -7.82 21.84
C GLU A 46 13.46 -6.95 20.61
N PHE A 47 12.82 -7.51 19.58
CA PHE A 47 12.27 -6.74 18.47
C PHE A 47 10.87 -6.25 18.80
N THR A 48 10.63 -4.94 18.66
CA THR A 48 9.36 -4.32 19.02
C THR A 48 9.08 -3.07 18.19
N SER A 49 7.82 -2.61 18.23
CA SER A 49 7.45 -1.26 17.78
C SER A 49 7.09 -0.40 18.99
N ARG A 50 7.52 0.87 19.02
CA ARG A 50 7.21 1.79 20.12
C ARG A 50 6.56 3.07 19.64
N GLU A 51 5.41 3.39 20.24
CA GLU A 51 4.76 4.67 20.05
C GLU A 51 5.39 5.75 20.95
N ILE A 52 5.87 6.82 20.33
CA ILE A 52 6.33 8.04 21.00
C ILE A 52 5.09 8.90 21.27
N LYS A 53 4.86 9.25 22.55
CA LYS A 53 3.70 10.04 22.94
C LYS A 53 4.00 11.52 22.69
N GLN A 54 3.48 12.03 21.57
CA GLN A 54 3.46 13.43 21.11
C GLN A 54 4.69 13.92 20.32
N PRO A 55 4.54 14.28 19.03
CA PRO A 55 3.47 13.88 18.10
C PRO A 55 3.41 12.35 17.97
N SER A 56 2.31 11.78 17.49
CA SER A 56 2.15 10.31 17.33
C SER A 56 3.12 9.76 16.28
N PHE A 57 4.38 9.58 16.66
CA PHE A 57 5.41 8.93 15.87
C PHE A 57 5.54 7.48 16.34
N ARG A 58 5.75 6.57 15.41
CA ARG A 58 5.98 5.16 15.69
C ARG A 58 7.36 4.80 15.17
N LEU A 59 8.16 4.20 16.04
CA LEU A 59 9.35 3.50 15.59
C LEU A 59 8.90 2.08 15.24
N ASP A 60 8.85 1.77 13.96
CA ASP A 60 8.28 0.52 13.47
C ASP A 60 9.27 -0.65 13.53
N GLY A 61 10.58 -0.37 13.60
CA GLY A 61 11.61 -1.37 13.83
C GLY A 61 12.59 -0.99 14.94
N LEU A 62 12.42 -1.54 16.14
CA LEU A 62 13.34 -1.28 17.26
C LEU A 62 13.83 -2.60 17.86
N PHE A 63 15.15 -2.79 17.88
CA PHE A 63 15.79 -3.89 18.62
C PHE A 63 16.40 -3.33 19.91
N LEU A 64 15.88 -3.77 21.05
CA LEU A 64 16.33 -3.36 22.37
C LEU A 64 17.13 -4.48 23.05
N PRO A 65 18.33 -4.19 23.59
CA PRO A 65 19.02 -5.15 24.44
C PRO A 65 18.15 -5.52 25.65
N THR A 66 18.11 -6.81 25.98
CA THR A 66 17.47 -7.31 27.21
C THR A 66 18.46 -7.46 28.37
N THR A 67 19.75 -7.22 28.11
CA THR A 67 20.86 -7.32 29.06
C THR A 67 21.20 -5.98 29.70
N GLU A 68 21.80 -6.01 30.89
CA GLU A 68 22.34 -4.82 31.57
C GLU A 68 23.67 -4.31 30.97
N ASP A 69 24.18 -4.95 29.92
CA ASP A 69 25.41 -4.51 29.24
C ASP A 69 25.20 -3.17 28.55
N ALA A 70 25.81 -2.13 29.13
CA ALA A 70 25.71 -0.75 28.63
C ALA A 70 26.43 -0.55 27.29
N GLU A 71 27.33 -1.43 26.87
CA GLU A 71 28.03 -1.29 25.58
C GLU A 71 27.21 -1.85 24.41
N LYS A 72 26.20 -2.69 24.69
CA LYS A 72 25.30 -3.23 23.66
C LYS A 72 24.39 -2.12 23.13
N PRO A 73 24.44 -1.80 21.82
CA PRO A 73 23.60 -0.76 21.28
C PRO A 73 22.16 -1.24 21.12
N PHE A 74 21.19 -0.32 21.14
CA PHE A 74 19.89 -0.57 20.53
C PHE A 74 19.94 -0.20 19.04
N TYR A 75 19.16 -0.90 18.23
CA TYR A 75 19.08 -0.66 16.79
C TYR A 75 17.72 -0.07 16.41
N LEU A 76 17.76 1.06 15.72
CA LEU A 76 16.63 1.60 14.98
C LEU A 76 16.73 1.13 13.53
N LEU A 77 15.74 0.38 13.09
CA LEU A 77 15.67 -0.23 11.78
C LEU A 77 14.61 0.49 10.93
N GLU A 78 15.01 0.91 9.73
CA GLU A 78 14.12 1.40 8.70
C GLU A 78 14.32 0.59 7.41
N VAL A 79 13.22 0.25 6.75
CA VAL A 79 13.24 -0.40 5.44
C VAL A 79 12.62 0.56 4.43
N GLN A 80 13.34 0.88 3.35
CA GLN A 80 12.89 1.86 2.36
C GLN A 80 12.99 1.31 0.94
N PHE A 81 11.83 1.00 0.35
CA PHE A 81 11.75 0.47 -1.03
C PHE A 81 11.37 1.52 -2.08
N GLN A 82 10.97 2.72 -1.64
CA GLN A 82 10.60 3.83 -2.53
C GLN A 82 11.52 5.03 -2.33
N PRO A 83 11.77 5.87 -3.34
CA PRO A 83 12.48 7.11 -3.11
C PRO A 83 11.69 8.01 -2.14
N ASP A 84 12.32 8.44 -1.06
CA ASP A 84 11.76 9.37 -0.09
C ASP A 84 12.80 10.44 0.28
N GLU A 85 12.56 11.67 -0.20
CA GLU A 85 13.43 12.82 0.09
C GLU A 85 13.40 13.23 1.56
N ALA A 86 12.32 12.90 2.27
CA ALA A 86 12.10 13.27 3.67
C ALA A 86 12.58 12.19 4.64
N LEU A 87 13.00 11.02 4.16
CA LEU A 87 13.31 9.86 5.00
C LEU A 87 14.28 10.20 6.13
N TYR A 88 15.45 10.76 5.81
CA TYR A 88 16.47 11.05 6.84
C TYR A 88 16.03 12.14 7.82
N TYR A 89 15.22 13.10 7.37
CA TYR A 89 14.63 14.10 8.28
C TYR A 89 13.68 13.44 9.29
N ARG A 90 12.83 12.51 8.81
CA ARG A 90 11.91 11.73 9.63
C ARG A 90 12.68 10.82 10.60
N LEU A 91 13.55 9.97 10.07
CA LEU A 91 14.32 8.97 10.81
C LEU A 91 15.16 9.58 11.94
N PHE A 92 15.93 10.62 11.65
CA PHE A 92 16.75 11.27 12.68
C PHE A 92 15.88 12.09 13.66
N GLY A 93 14.80 12.71 13.18
CA GLY A 93 13.82 13.35 14.06
C GLY A 93 13.24 12.37 15.08
N GLU A 94 12.81 11.20 14.62
CA GLU A 94 12.27 10.11 15.43
C GLU A 94 13.31 9.55 16.42
N LEU A 95 14.54 9.31 15.97
CA LEU A 95 15.65 8.89 16.84
C LEU A 95 15.89 9.90 17.97
N PHE A 96 16.02 11.19 17.66
CA PHE A 96 16.29 12.20 18.67
C PHE A 96 15.11 12.43 19.62
N LEU A 97 13.87 12.31 19.12
CA LEU A 97 12.68 12.32 19.97
C LEU A 97 12.66 11.12 20.93
N TYR A 98 13.01 9.93 20.46
CA TYR A 98 13.13 8.73 21.28
C TYR A 98 14.19 8.90 22.37
N LEU A 99 15.41 9.34 22.00
CA LEU A 99 16.50 9.60 22.95
C LEU A 99 16.09 10.64 24.01
N ARG A 100 15.40 11.72 23.59
CA ARG A 100 14.89 12.74 24.51
C ARG A 100 13.86 12.20 25.49
N GLN A 101 12.94 11.36 25.03
CA GLN A 101 11.85 10.84 25.85
C GLN A 101 12.30 9.74 26.81
N TYR A 102 13.13 8.80 26.34
CA TYR A 102 13.44 7.58 27.08
C TYR A 102 14.84 7.57 27.70
N GLN A 103 15.78 8.39 27.21
CA GLN A 103 17.16 8.46 27.70
C GLN A 103 17.78 7.07 27.95
N PRO A 104 17.79 6.18 26.92
CA PRO A 104 18.22 4.81 27.11
C PRO A 104 19.70 4.75 27.55
N PRO A 105 20.07 3.82 28.45
CA PRO A 105 21.45 3.67 28.93
C PRO A 105 22.34 2.90 27.93
N HIS A 106 21.92 2.79 26.67
CA HIS A 106 22.58 2.03 25.61
C HIS A 106 22.94 2.95 24.44
N PRO A 107 24.08 2.72 23.77
CA PRO A 107 24.41 3.40 22.53
C PRO A 107 23.33 3.16 21.48
N TRP A 108 23.16 4.08 20.54
CA TRP A 108 22.26 3.88 19.41
C TRP A 108 23.03 3.45 18.16
N GLN A 109 22.35 2.66 17.34
CA GLN A 109 22.70 2.42 15.94
C GLN A 109 21.45 2.51 15.06
N VAL A 110 21.63 3.00 13.84
CA VAL A 110 20.60 3.10 12.81
C VAL A 110 20.98 2.15 11.68
N VAL A 111 20.04 1.34 11.25
CA VAL A 111 20.17 0.46 10.09
C VAL A 111 19.09 0.82 9.10
N VAL A 112 19.48 1.19 7.88
CA VAL A 112 18.55 1.48 6.78
C VAL A 112 18.76 0.45 5.69
N ILE A 113 17.70 -0.27 5.33
CA ILE A 113 17.72 -1.29 4.29
C ILE A 113 17.05 -0.75 3.03
N TYR A 114 17.78 -0.80 1.92
CA TYR A 114 17.31 -0.43 0.59
C TYR A 114 17.39 -1.63 -0.35
N PRO A 115 16.50 -1.72 -1.35
CA PRO A 115 16.64 -2.75 -2.38
C PRO A 115 17.87 -2.51 -3.26
N THR A 116 18.14 -1.24 -3.61
CA THR A 116 19.30 -0.80 -4.41
C THR A 116 19.72 0.62 -4.02
N ARG A 117 20.96 1.01 -4.35
CA ARG A 117 21.44 2.41 -4.16
C ARG A 117 20.60 3.47 -4.87
N ARG A 118 19.88 3.09 -5.93
CA ARG A 118 19.08 4.04 -6.73
C ARG A 118 17.87 4.58 -5.98
N ILE A 119 17.43 3.87 -4.95
CA ILE A 119 16.27 4.26 -4.13
C ILE A 119 16.67 5.32 -3.10
N GLU A 120 17.87 5.22 -2.54
CA GLU A 120 18.35 6.16 -1.54
C GLU A 120 18.32 7.60 -2.07
N ARG A 121 17.88 8.51 -1.21
CA ARG A 121 17.96 9.96 -1.42
C ARG A 121 18.87 10.53 -0.36
N GLU A 122 20.17 10.48 -0.67
CA GLU A 122 21.20 11.01 0.22
C GLU A 122 20.99 12.51 0.43
N GLN A 123 20.83 12.91 1.68
CA GLN A 123 20.70 14.31 2.09
C GLN A 123 22.05 14.83 2.59
N ALA A 124 23.08 14.74 1.74
CA ALA A 124 24.48 14.99 2.11
C ALA A 124 24.73 16.39 2.71
N PHE A 125 23.96 17.40 2.30
CA PHE A 125 24.08 18.75 2.85
C PHE A 125 23.68 18.85 4.32
N GLN A 126 22.58 18.21 4.72
CA GLN A 126 22.10 18.28 6.11
C GLN A 126 22.64 17.16 6.99
N PHE A 127 22.81 15.97 6.41
CA PHE A 127 23.09 14.75 7.16
C PHE A 127 24.40 14.07 6.75
N GLY A 128 25.25 14.70 5.94
CA GLY A 128 26.50 14.09 5.47
C GLY A 128 27.39 13.57 6.60
N GLU A 129 27.56 14.36 7.67
CA GLU A 129 28.38 13.96 8.82
C GLU A 129 27.77 12.80 9.61
N ILE A 130 26.46 12.83 9.88
CA ILE A 130 25.78 11.77 10.63
C ILE A 130 25.71 10.46 9.83
N LEU A 131 25.51 10.54 8.51
CA LEU A 131 25.52 9.39 7.59
C LEU A 131 26.90 8.74 7.47
N ALA A 132 27.98 9.50 7.75
CA ALA A 132 29.34 8.98 7.77
C ALA A 132 29.72 8.31 9.10
N LEU A 133 28.88 8.40 10.14
CA LEU A 133 29.14 7.71 11.40
C LEU A 133 29.03 6.20 11.23
N ASN A 134 29.93 5.45 11.87
CA ASN A 134 29.85 3.99 11.96
C ASN A 134 28.57 3.47 12.64
N ARG A 135 27.81 4.37 13.29
CA ARG A 135 26.51 4.09 13.91
C ARG A 135 25.36 4.08 12.91
N VAL A 136 25.56 4.53 11.66
CA VAL A 136 24.55 4.52 10.61
C VAL A 136 24.98 3.53 9.53
N LYS A 137 24.32 2.38 9.48
CA LYS A 137 24.53 1.34 8.48
C LYS A 137 23.48 1.47 7.38
N ARG A 138 23.95 1.52 6.14
CA ARG A 138 23.10 1.55 4.94
C ARG A 138 23.38 0.28 4.17
N ILE A 139 22.33 -0.53 4.02
CA ILE A 139 22.41 -1.87 3.46
C ILE A 139 21.64 -1.86 2.15
N TYR A 140 22.26 -2.36 1.09
CA TYR A 140 21.65 -2.48 -0.23
C TYR A 140 21.52 -3.96 -0.54
N ILE A 141 20.28 -4.43 -0.72
CA ILE A 141 19.99 -5.87 -0.84
C ILE A 141 20.64 -6.45 -2.10
N ASP A 142 20.67 -5.70 -3.20
CA ASP A 142 21.33 -6.10 -4.46
C ASP A 142 22.86 -6.21 -4.35
N GLU A 143 23.45 -5.61 -3.32
CA GLU A 143 24.89 -5.67 -3.03
C GLU A 143 25.25 -6.75 -1.99
N LEU A 144 24.25 -7.42 -1.41
CA LEU A 144 24.50 -8.56 -0.54
C LEU A 144 25.14 -9.68 -1.36
N GLY A 145 26.42 -9.95 -1.08
CA GLY A 145 27.19 -10.98 -1.77
C GLY A 145 26.53 -12.36 -1.68
N GLU A 146 27.01 -13.29 -2.50
CA GLU A 146 26.67 -14.70 -2.28
C GLU A 146 27.34 -15.14 -0.98
N THR A 147 26.54 -15.32 0.08
CA THR A 147 27.06 -15.74 1.37
C THR A 147 27.57 -17.18 1.24
N PRO A 148 28.83 -17.47 1.62
CA PRO A 148 29.38 -18.83 1.55
C PRO A 148 28.57 -19.83 2.41
N SER A 149 27.81 -19.30 3.37
CA SER A 149 27.06 -20.04 4.38
C SER A 149 25.60 -20.34 4.02
N GLY A 150 25.06 -19.80 2.92
CA GLY A 150 23.66 -20.06 2.53
C GLY A 150 22.66 -19.72 3.64
N SER A 151 22.84 -18.57 4.31
CA SER A 151 21.89 -18.13 5.34
C SER A 151 20.50 -17.96 4.74
N LEU A 152 19.53 -18.67 5.33
CA LEU A 152 18.11 -18.55 5.01
C LEU A 152 17.61 -17.12 5.16
N GLY A 153 18.14 -16.36 6.13
CA GLY A 153 17.76 -14.98 6.39
C GLY A 153 18.07 -14.04 5.24
N ILE A 154 19.33 -14.08 4.78
CA ILE A 154 19.79 -13.29 3.64
C ILE A 154 19.08 -13.70 2.35
N GLU A 155 18.88 -15.00 2.13
CA GLU A 155 18.17 -15.49 0.94
C GLU A 155 16.69 -15.12 0.94
N MET A 156 16.04 -15.05 2.11
CA MET A 156 14.68 -14.48 2.25
C MET A 156 14.63 -13.02 1.83
N ILE A 157 15.58 -12.19 2.30
CA ILE A 157 15.62 -10.77 1.95
C ILE A 157 15.86 -10.60 0.45
N LYS A 158 16.76 -11.39 -0.14
CA LYS A 158 17.01 -11.39 -1.58
C LYS A 158 15.79 -11.84 -2.39
N LEU A 159 14.93 -12.70 -1.86
CA LEU A 159 13.67 -13.09 -2.53
C LEU A 159 12.73 -11.91 -2.70
N VAL A 160 12.73 -10.95 -1.77
CA VAL A 160 11.85 -9.76 -1.83
C VAL A 160 12.16 -8.89 -3.05
N ILE A 161 13.44 -8.75 -3.41
CA ILE A 161 13.89 -7.92 -4.56
C ILE A 161 14.16 -8.70 -5.85
N GLU A 162 13.96 -10.02 -5.83
CA GLU A 162 14.19 -10.90 -6.98
C GLU A 162 13.32 -10.46 -8.18
N ASP A 163 13.50 -11.01 -9.38
CA ASP A 163 12.55 -10.81 -10.49
C ASP A 163 11.36 -11.76 -10.42
N GLU A 164 10.22 -11.41 -11.04
CA GLU A 164 9.01 -12.27 -11.02
C GLU A 164 9.26 -13.63 -11.70
N GLU A 165 10.09 -13.66 -12.74
CA GLU A 165 10.40 -14.87 -13.49
C GLU A 165 11.27 -15.86 -12.68
N THR A 166 12.21 -15.35 -11.89
CA THR A 166 13.20 -16.13 -11.12
C THR A 166 12.75 -16.41 -9.68
N ALA A 167 11.84 -15.60 -9.13
CA ALA A 167 11.33 -15.75 -7.77
C ALA A 167 10.79 -17.15 -7.42
N PRO A 168 10.03 -17.85 -8.29
CA PRO A 168 9.57 -19.20 -8.00
C PRO A 168 10.72 -20.19 -7.82
N GLU A 169 11.80 -20.07 -8.58
CA GLU A 169 12.96 -20.95 -8.46
C GLU A 169 13.75 -20.66 -7.18
N ARG A 170 14.01 -19.38 -6.87
CA ARG A 170 14.68 -18.99 -5.63
C ARG A 170 13.88 -19.45 -4.40
N ALA A 171 12.57 -19.24 -4.39
CA ALA A 171 11.70 -19.70 -3.32
C ALA A 171 11.73 -21.22 -3.13
N ARG A 172 11.74 -22.02 -4.21
CA ARG A 172 11.86 -23.49 -4.13
C ARG A 172 13.15 -23.90 -3.43
N ARG A 173 14.27 -23.28 -3.79
CA ARG A 173 15.58 -23.55 -3.16
C ARG A 173 15.55 -23.19 -1.69
N LEU A 174 14.96 -22.05 -1.35
CA LEU A 174 14.86 -21.57 0.02
C LEU A 174 14.00 -22.48 0.91
N VAL A 175 12.87 -22.97 0.41
CA VAL A 175 12.04 -23.98 1.10
C VAL A 175 12.82 -25.27 1.35
N ALA A 176 13.56 -25.76 0.34
CA ALA A 176 14.38 -26.96 0.48
C ALA A 176 15.53 -26.78 1.49
N GLN A 177 16.15 -25.59 1.53
CA GLN A 177 17.17 -25.28 2.53
C GLN A 177 16.57 -25.19 3.94
N ALA A 178 15.40 -24.57 4.10
CA ALA A 178 14.73 -24.46 5.39
C ALA A 178 14.36 -25.84 5.96
N GLN A 179 13.95 -26.78 5.10
CA GLN A 179 13.71 -28.19 5.48
C GLN A 179 14.96 -28.93 5.98
N ILE A 180 16.17 -28.46 5.64
CA ILE A 180 17.44 -29.09 6.01
C ILE A 180 18.08 -28.39 7.21
N GLN A 181 18.00 -27.06 7.28
CA GLN A 181 18.74 -26.25 8.25
C GLN A 181 17.94 -25.93 9.53
N ILE A 182 16.61 -26.06 9.52
CA ILE A 182 15.75 -25.75 10.67
C ILE A 182 15.17 -27.05 11.23
N ASP A 183 15.61 -27.42 12.43
CA ASP A 183 15.11 -28.60 13.14
C ASP A 183 13.72 -28.38 13.77
N ASP A 184 13.40 -27.14 14.13
CA ASP A 184 12.11 -26.79 14.74
C ASP A 184 11.00 -26.67 13.69
N GLU A 185 10.04 -27.60 13.73
CA GLU A 185 8.91 -27.63 12.79
C GLU A 185 8.09 -26.33 12.78
N ALA A 186 7.97 -25.64 13.92
CA ALA A 186 7.20 -24.40 14.00
C ALA A 186 7.90 -23.26 13.26
N SER A 187 9.20 -23.07 13.50
CA SER A 187 10.05 -22.10 12.81
C SER A 187 10.12 -22.38 11.31
N GLN A 188 10.21 -23.66 10.93
CA GLN A 188 10.20 -24.08 9.54
C GLN A 188 8.87 -23.71 8.85
N ARG A 189 7.71 -23.98 9.50
CA ARG A 189 6.39 -23.57 8.97
C ARG A 189 6.26 -22.05 8.88
N ASN A 190 6.75 -21.31 9.86
CA ASN A 190 6.72 -19.84 9.85
C ASN A 190 7.56 -19.27 8.71
N LEU A 191 8.75 -19.84 8.46
CA LEU A 191 9.61 -19.43 7.35
C LEU A 191 8.94 -19.68 6.01
N ILE A 192 8.43 -20.89 5.79
CA ILE A 192 7.74 -21.27 4.56
C ILE A 192 6.54 -20.33 4.30
N LYS A 193 5.76 -20.05 5.33
CA LYS A 193 4.64 -19.09 5.28
C LYS A 193 5.08 -17.68 4.87
N LEU A 194 6.25 -17.24 5.32
CA LEU A 194 6.79 -15.94 4.95
C LEU A 194 7.23 -15.92 3.48
N ILE A 195 7.87 -16.99 2.99
CA ILE A 195 8.23 -17.16 1.56
C ILE A 195 6.99 -17.02 0.69
N GLU A 196 5.91 -17.70 1.02
CA GLU A 196 4.67 -17.63 0.23
C GLU A 196 4.04 -16.25 0.29
N THR A 197 4.07 -15.60 1.46
CA THR A 197 3.58 -14.22 1.60
C THR A 197 4.34 -13.29 0.66
N ILE A 198 5.67 -13.42 0.60
CA ILE A 198 6.51 -12.69 -0.36
C ILE A 198 6.05 -12.98 -1.79
N LEU A 199 5.85 -14.26 -2.16
CA LEU A 199 5.46 -14.64 -3.52
C LEU A 199 4.05 -14.17 -3.90
N VAL A 200 3.08 -14.18 -2.99
CA VAL A 200 1.72 -13.68 -3.25
C VAL A 200 1.76 -12.20 -3.61
N TYR A 201 2.56 -11.41 -2.89
CA TYR A 201 2.72 -10.00 -3.18
C TYR A 201 3.52 -9.75 -4.46
N LYS A 202 4.47 -10.63 -4.75
CA LYS A 202 5.38 -10.52 -5.88
C LYS A 202 4.81 -11.04 -7.20
N LEU A 203 3.86 -11.97 -7.15
CA LEU A 203 3.23 -12.62 -8.31
C LEU A 203 1.71 -12.36 -8.28
N PRO A 204 1.27 -11.09 -8.41
CA PRO A 204 -0.14 -10.72 -8.21
C PRO A 204 -1.09 -11.33 -9.25
N GLN A 205 -0.57 -11.86 -10.36
CA GLN A 205 -1.35 -12.53 -11.41
C GLN A 205 -1.54 -14.03 -11.17
N LYS A 206 -0.86 -14.62 -10.17
CA LYS A 206 -1.01 -16.04 -9.83
C LYS A 206 -2.03 -16.21 -8.73
N SER A 207 -2.87 -17.22 -8.88
CA SER A 207 -3.74 -17.64 -7.78
C SER A 207 -2.90 -18.24 -6.66
N ARG A 208 -3.44 -18.25 -5.45
CA ARG A 208 -2.75 -18.85 -4.31
C ARG A 208 -2.57 -20.35 -4.49
N GLU A 209 -3.55 -21.02 -5.08
CA GLU A 209 -3.46 -22.45 -5.42
C GLU A 209 -2.34 -22.71 -6.43
N GLU A 210 -2.13 -21.80 -7.38
CA GLU A 210 -1.01 -21.88 -8.32
C GLU A 210 0.33 -21.69 -7.60
N ILE A 211 0.40 -20.78 -6.62
CA ILE A 211 1.59 -20.58 -5.78
C ILE A 211 1.83 -21.81 -4.91
N GLU A 212 0.83 -22.31 -4.18
CA GLU A 212 0.91 -23.52 -3.34
C GLU A 212 1.35 -24.75 -4.16
N ALA A 213 0.80 -24.92 -5.36
CA ALA A 213 1.15 -26.00 -6.28
C ALA A 213 2.60 -25.94 -6.77
N MET A 214 3.22 -24.75 -6.83
CA MET A 214 4.63 -24.62 -7.22
C MET A 214 5.60 -25.24 -6.21
N PHE A 215 5.15 -25.44 -4.97
CA PHE A 215 5.99 -25.87 -3.85
C PHE A 215 5.46 -27.12 -3.14
N SER A 216 4.30 -27.66 -3.53
CA SER A 216 3.62 -28.79 -2.85
C SER A 216 3.35 -28.50 -1.36
N LEU A 217 3.05 -27.25 -1.03
CA LEU A 217 2.83 -26.77 0.34
C LEU A 217 1.32 -26.75 0.63
N SER A 218 0.80 -27.82 1.21
CA SER A 218 -0.65 -28.04 1.39
C SER A 218 -1.27 -27.43 2.68
N GLU A 219 -0.62 -26.48 3.36
CA GLU A 219 -0.97 -26.12 4.76
C GLU A 219 -1.19 -24.63 5.05
N LEU A 220 -1.95 -23.90 4.21
CA LEU A 220 -1.98 -22.42 4.29
C LEU A 220 -3.29 -21.72 4.65
N LYS A 221 -4.27 -22.44 5.19
CA LYS A 221 -5.60 -21.84 5.45
C LYS A 221 -5.68 -20.89 6.66
N GLN A 222 -4.61 -20.64 7.42
CA GLN A 222 -4.70 -19.97 8.73
C GLN A 222 -3.62 -18.92 9.01
N THR A 223 -3.59 -17.79 8.29
CA THR A 223 -2.73 -16.66 8.67
C THR A 223 -3.56 -15.39 8.85
N LYS A 224 -3.20 -14.55 9.82
CA LYS A 224 -3.92 -13.32 10.17
C LYS A 224 -3.86 -12.27 9.04
N VAL A 225 -2.73 -12.22 8.33
CA VAL A 225 -2.53 -11.45 7.09
C VAL A 225 -3.37 -11.99 5.93
N TYR A 226 -3.66 -13.30 5.90
CA TYR A 226 -4.60 -13.90 4.94
C TYR A 226 -6.05 -13.49 5.22
N GLN A 227 -6.46 -13.40 6.49
CA GLN A 227 -7.78 -12.85 6.85
C GLN A 227 -7.88 -11.40 6.39
N GLU A 228 -6.85 -10.58 6.64
CA GLU A 228 -6.84 -9.17 6.23
C GLU A 228 -6.83 -8.99 4.70
N ALA A 229 -6.02 -9.74 3.95
CA ALA A 229 -5.99 -9.64 2.48
C ALA A 229 -7.25 -10.21 1.80
N LEU A 230 -7.82 -11.28 2.36
CA LEU A 230 -9.09 -11.86 1.89
C LEU A 230 -10.25 -10.92 2.21
N GLU A 231 -10.32 -10.39 3.45
CA GLU A 231 -11.32 -9.41 3.86
C GLU A 231 -11.20 -8.13 3.04
N GLU A 232 -9.99 -7.61 2.79
CA GLU A 232 -9.78 -6.45 1.92
C GLU A 232 -10.23 -6.72 0.47
N GLY A 233 -9.93 -7.91 -0.07
CA GLY A 233 -10.37 -8.32 -1.41
C GLY A 233 -11.88 -8.45 -1.51
N GLU A 234 -12.53 -9.04 -0.50
CA GLU A 234 -13.98 -9.14 -0.40
C GLU A 234 -14.62 -7.76 -0.26
N ILE A 235 -14.09 -6.91 0.63
CA ILE A 235 -14.56 -5.53 0.81
C ILE A 235 -14.38 -4.74 -0.49
N LYS A 236 -13.25 -4.88 -1.20
CA LYS A 236 -13.00 -4.24 -2.50
C LYS A 236 -14.07 -4.62 -3.51
N ALA A 237 -14.36 -5.91 -3.63
CA ALA A 237 -15.37 -6.42 -4.54
C ALA A 237 -16.77 -5.91 -4.17
N LYS A 238 -17.12 -5.94 -2.88
CA LYS A 238 -18.40 -5.42 -2.37
C LYS A 238 -18.56 -3.93 -2.68
N LEU A 239 -17.55 -3.10 -2.36
CA LEU A 239 -17.53 -1.65 -2.63
C LEU A 239 -17.65 -1.35 -4.13
N ALA A 240 -16.91 -2.08 -4.97
CA ALA A 240 -16.95 -1.91 -6.42
C ALA A 240 -18.32 -2.28 -7.03
N ALA A 241 -19.08 -3.18 -6.41
CA ALA A 241 -20.39 -3.62 -6.88
C ALA A 241 -21.55 -2.67 -6.51
N ILE A 242 -21.40 -1.85 -5.46
CA ILE A 242 -22.44 -0.92 -4.96
C ILE A 242 -23.03 -0.04 -6.07
N PRO A 243 -22.23 0.66 -6.90
CA PRO A 243 -22.74 1.46 -8.02
C PRO A 243 -23.75 0.74 -8.91
N ARG A 244 -23.42 -0.51 -9.29
CA ARG A 244 -24.24 -1.29 -10.19
C ARG A 244 -25.56 -1.69 -9.54
N MET A 245 -25.54 -2.00 -8.24
CA MET A 245 -26.76 -2.28 -7.47
C MET A 245 -27.68 -1.07 -7.36
N ILE A 246 -27.13 0.13 -7.16
CA ILE A 246 -27.88 1.38 -7.18
C ILE A 246 -28.54 1.61 -8.55
N GLU A 247 -27.79 1.37 -9.63
CA GLU A 247 -28.30 1.52 -11.00
C GLU A 247 -29.40 0.50 -11.34
N PHE A 248 -29.39 -0.68 -10.71
CA PHE A 248 -30.49 -1.65 -10.78
C PHE A 248 -31.66 -1.34 -9.83
N GLY A 249 -31.63 -0.21 -9.12
CA GLY A 249 -32.75 0.29 -8.32
C GLY A 249 -32.80 -0.22 -6.89
N LEU A 250 -31.72 -0.84 -6.38
CA LEU A 250 -31.66 -1.24 -4.98
C LEU A 250 -31.50 -0.02 -4.07
N ARG A 251 -32.19 -0.02 -2.93
CA ARG A 251 -32.07 1.05 -1.93
C ARG A 251 -30.83 0.84 -1.06
N LEU A 252 -30.20 1.91 -0.59
CA LEU A 252 -28.96 1.83 0.21
C LEU A 252 -29.07 0.87 1.43
N PRO A 253 -30.16 0.85 2.21
CA PRO A 253 -30.30 -0.11 3.31
C PRO A 253 -30.36 -1.57 2.84
N GLN A 254 -30.91 -1.84 1.65
CA GLN A 254 -30.95 -3.18 1.06
C GLN A 254 -29.57 -3.60 0.57
N ILE A 255 -28.80 -2.67 0.00
CA ILE A 255 -27.42 -2.91 -0.43
C ILE A 255 -26.54 -3.21 0.78
N ALA A 256 -26.64 -2.42 1.85
CA ALA A 256 -25.94 -2.65 3.11
C ALA A 256 -26.24 -4.06 3.66
N GLN A 257 -27.51 -4.46 3.67
CA GLN A 257 -27.92 -5.79 4.10
C GLN A 257 -27.41 -6.91 3.17
N LEU A 258 -27.50 -6.74 1.85
CA LEU A 258 -27.08 -7.76 0.88
C LEU A 258 -25.57 -7.96 0.81
N GLN A 259 -24.80 -6.89 1.04
CA GLN A 259 -23.34 -6.92 1.02
C GLN A 259 -22.73 -7.15 2.39
N ASP A 260 -23.55 -7.17 3.45
CA ASP A 260 -23.08 -7.21 4.84
C ASP A 260 -22.04 -6.11 5.10
N LEU A 261 -22.43 -4.87 4.78
CA LEU A 261 -21.61 -3.66 4.96
C LEU A 261 -22.34 -2.67 5.87
N PRO A 262 -21.61 -1.86 6.65
CA PRO A 262 -22.20 -0.76 7.41
C PRO A 262 -22.94 0.20 6.47
N LEU A 263 -24.12 0.67 6.89
CA LEU A 263 -24.94 1.56 6.08
C LEU A 263 -24.21 2.86 5.76
N GLU A 264 -23.41 3.35 6.70
CA GLU A 264 -22.58 4.56 6.57
C GLU A 264 -21.55 4.40 5.43
N VAL A 265 -20.94 3.21 5.31
CA VAL A 265 -19.99 2.90 4.23
C VAL A 265 -20.71 2.89 2.88
N VAL A 266 -21.90 2.29 2.81
CA VAL A 266 -22.71 2.29 1.57
C VAL A 266 -23.14 3.70 1.17
N GLN A 267 -23.54 4.54 2.14
CA GLN A 267 -23.88 5.95 1.90
C GLN A 267 -22.68 6.74 1.38
N GLN A 268 -21.49 6.55 1.96
CA GLN A 268 -20.28 7.23 1.51
C GLN A 268 -19.82 6.76 0.13
N THR A 269 -19.94 5.46 -0.14
CA THR A 269 -19.65 4.89 -1.45
C THR A 269 -20.58 5.48 -2.51
N GLU A 270 -21.87 5.63 -2.20
CA GLU A 270 -22.84 6.29 -3.08
C GLU A 270 -22.47 7.75 -3.33
N GLN A 271 -22.24 8.53 -2.27
CA GLN A 271 -21.84 9.94 -2.39
C GLN A 271 -20.57 10.12 -3.23
N SER A 272 -19.57 9.27 -3.00
CA SER A 272 -18.31 9.29 -3.76
C SER A 272 -18.56 8.96 -5.22
N PHE A 273 -19.41 7.96 -5.50
CA PHE A 273 -19.76 7.60 -6.86
C PHE A 273 -20.52 8.72 -7.59
N GLN A 274 -21.44 9.43 -6.91
CA GLN A 274 -22.10 10.61 -7.48
C GLN A 274 -21.08 11.72 -7.81
N LYS A 275 -20.10 11.97 -6.95
CA LYS A 275 -19.01 12.93 -7.24
C LYS A 275 -18.21 12.50 -8.47
N GLN A 276 -17.85 11.23 -8.57
CA GLN A 276 -17.08 10.72 -9.71
C GLN A 276 -17.84 10.78 -11.03
N LYS A 277 -19.17 10.61 -11.02
CA LYS A 277 -20.02 10.83 -12.20
C LYS A 277 -19.86 12.24 -12.77
N VAL A 278 -19.89 13.25 -11.90
CA VAL A 278 -19.72 14.65 -12.31
C VAL A 278 -18.26 14.93 -12.70
N ALA A 279 -17.28 14.43 -11.94
CA ALA A 279 -15.86 14.60 -12.25
C ALA A 279 -15.48 13.99 -13.62
N ALA A 280 -15.95 12.78 -13.92
CA ALA A 280 -15.74 12.13 -15.21
C ALA A 280 -16.33 12.95 -16.37
N PHE A 281 -17.49 13.58 -16.15
CA PHE A 281 -18.12 14.42 -17.16
C PHE A 281 -17.36 15.74 -17.38
N LEU A 282 -16.87 16.35 -16.31
CA LEU A 282 -15.97 17.51 -16.39
C LEU A 282 -14.69 17.19 -17.16
N GLU A 283 -14.10 16.02 -16.91
CA GLU A 283 -12.91 15.58 -17.63
C GLU A 283 -13.18 15.46 -19.14
N LEU A 284 -14.36 14.95 -19.53
CA LEU A 284 -14.76 14.95 -20.94
C LEU A 284 -14.93 16.35 -21.52
N LEU A 285 -15.62 17.26 -20.82
CA LEU A 285 -15.84 18.62 -21.30
C LEU A 285 -14.51 19.38 -21.53
N ASN A 286 -13.52 19.12 -20.67
CA ASN A 286 -12.23 19.79 -20.71
C ASN A 286 -11.24 19.13 -21.69
N ASN A 287 -11.22 17.81 -21.77
CA ASN A 287 -10.17 17.07 -22.49
C ASN A 287 -10.66 16.38 -23.78
N GLN A 288 -11.97 16.23 -23.96
CA GLN A 288 -12.59 15.58 -25.12
C GLN A 288 -13.76 16.43 -25.66
N ARG A 289 -13.57 17.75 -25.69
CA ARG A 289 -14.59 18.73 -26.09
C ARG A 289 -15.15 18.49 -27.49
N ASP A 290 -14.35 17.91 -28.39
CA ASP A 290 -14.75 17.57 -29.76
C ASP A 290 -15.90 16.55 -29.82
N LEU A 291 -16.20 15.84 -28.72
CA LEU A 291 -17.37 14.98 -28.60
C LEU A 291 -18.68 15.75 -28.43
N PHE A 292 -18.64 17.07 -28.19
CA PHE A 292 -19.81 17.89 -27.94
C PHE A 292 -19.98 18.91 -29.08
N SER A 293 -21.12 18.84 -29.77
CA SER A 293 -21.52 19.88 -30.70
C SER A 293 -21.97 21.14 -29.94
N ALA A 294 -22.05 22.28 -30.65
CA ALA A 294 -22.60 23.51 -30.08
C ALA A 294 -24.05 23.33 -29.59
N GLN A 295 -24.83 22.47 -30.24
CA GLN A 295 -26.19 22.15 -29.83
C GLN A 295 -26.21 21.31 -28.54
N ASP A 296 -25.30 20.34 -28.41
CA ASP A 296 -25.16 19.52 -27.19
C ASP A 296 -24.82 20.40 -25.97
N LEU A 297 -23.87 21.33 -26.13
CA LEU A 297 -23.46 22.26 -25.08
C LEU A 297 -24.59 23.22 -24.69
N ALA A 298 -25.33 23.76 -25.67
CA ALA A 298 -26.49 24.61 -25.40
C ALA A 298 -27.59 23.85 -24.63
N GLN A 299 -27.88 22.62 -25.05
CA GLN A 299 -28.86 21.77 -24.37
C GLN A 299 -28.42 21.42 -22.95
N LEU A 300 -27.15 21.09 -22.75
CA LEU A 300 -26.57 20.84 -21.43
C LEU A 300 -26.70 22.04 -20.50
N GLN A 301 -26.44 23.26 -21.01
CA GLN A 301 -26.59 24.49 -20.23
C GLN A 301 -28.03 24.70 -19.77
N GLU A 302 -29.00 24.52 -20.67
CA GLU A 302 -30.44 24.61 -20.33
C GLU A 302 -30.85 23.53 -19.31
N TRP A 303 -30.28 22.34 -19.40
CA TRP A 303 -30.59 21.23 -18.50
C TRP A 303 -30.03 21.44 -17.09
N ILE A 304 -28.81 21.98 -16.98
CA ILE A 304 -28.14 22.17 -15.69
C ILE A 304 -28.57 23.47 -14.99
N ALA A 305 -28.93 24.51 -15.75
CA ALA A 305 -29.35 25.80 -15.21
C ALA A 305 -30.41 25.73 -14.08
N PRO A 306 -31.50 24.94 -14.17
CA PRO A 306 -32.52 24.88 -13.12
C PRO A 306 -32.14 24.02 -11.89
N LEU A 307 -31.06 23.24 -11.95
CA LEU A 307 -30.73 22.29 -10.89
C LEU A 307 -30.18 22.99 -9.63
N PRO A 308 -30.49 22.51 -8.42
CA PRO A 308 -29.79 22.90 -7.21
C PRO A 308 -28.27 22.62 -7.31
N ASP A 309 -27.46 23.36 -6.55
CA ASP A 309 -26.02 23.05 -6.41
C ASP A 309 -25.82 21.88 -5.44
N GLN A 310 -26.39 20.74 -5.80
CA GLN A 310 -26.26 19.48 -5.08
C GLN A 310 -25.70 18.43 -6.03
N ILE A 311 -24.63 17.76 -5.59
CA ILE A 311 -23.94 16.72 -6.38
C ILE A 311 -24.90 15.63 -6.88
N LYS A 312 -25.88 15.24 -6.06
CA LYS A 312 -26.84 14.19 -6.42
C LYS A 312 -27.71 14.61 -7.61
N ASP A 313 -28.17 15.86 -7.63
CA ASP A 313 -29.01 16.39 -8.71
C ASP A 313 -28.20 16.56 -10.00
N LEU A 314 -26.97 17.09 -9.89
CA LEU A 314 -26.04 17.23 -11.02
C LEU A 314 -25.67 15.88 -11.63
N SER A 315 -25.27 14.93 -10.79
CA SER A 315 -24.93 13.57 -11.22
C SER A 315 -26.12 12.87 -11.89
N GLY A 316 -27.31 13.01 -11.31
CA GLY A 316 -28.54 12.47 -11.89
C GLY A 316 -28.86 13.04 -13.27
N ALA A 317 -28.77 14.36 -13.43
CA ALA A 317 -29.01 15.03 -14.69
C ALA A 317 -27.98 14.66 -15.77
N ILE A 318 -26.69 14.64 -15.42
CA ILE A 318 -25.61 14.20 -16.33
C ILE A 318 -25.85 12.76 -16.79
N ALA A 319 -26.19 11.86 -15.86
CA ALA A 319 -26.48 10.47 -16.20
C ALA A 319 -27.70 10.35 -17.14
N GLN A 320 -28.75 11.13 -16.92
CA GLN A 320 -29.93 11.16 -17.79
C GLN A 320 -29.58 11.67 -19.20
N TRP A 321 -28.83 12.77 -19.27
CA TRP A 321 -28.40 13.37 -20.54
C TRP A 321 -27.52 12.40 -21.34
N CYS A 322 -26.49 11.81 -20.71
CA CYS A 322 -25.64 10.81 -21.34
C CYS A 322 -26.44 9.58 -21.81
N ASN A 323 -27.53 9.23 -21.13
CA ASN A 323 -28.35 8.07 -21.47
C ASN A 323 -29.38 8.30 -22.59
N GLN A 324 -29.43 9.50 -23.19
CA GLN A 324 -30.24 9.74 -24.40
C GLN A 324 -29.63 9.08 -25.63
N GLU A 325 -30.48 8.59 -26.55
CA GLU A 325 -30.05 7.86 -27.76
C GLU A 325 -29.08 8.66 -28.64
N SER A 326 -29.26 9.99 -28.69
CA SER A 326 -28.40 10.92 -29.43
C SER A 326 -26.96 11.01 -28.89
N HIS A 327 -26.71 10.63 -27.63
CA HIS A 327 -25.44 10.86 -26.95
C HIS A 327 -24.61 9.59 -26.75
N THR A 328 -24.71 8.63 -27.68
CA THR A 328 -24.09 7.31 -27.53
C THR A 328 -22.56 7.38 -27.41
N LEU A 329 -21.89 8.26 -28.17
CA LEU A 329 -20.43 8.42 -28.12
C LEU A 329 -19.97 9.06 -26.81
N GLN A 330 -20.65 10.12 -26.37
CA GLN A 330 -20.39 10.80 -25.09
C GLN A 330 -20.62 9.82 -23.92
N ARG A 331 -21.67 9.00 -23.99
CA ARG A 331 -21.94 7.96 -22.99
C ARG A 331 -20.83 6.93 -22.89
N GLN A 332 -20.30 6.46 -24.01
CA GLN A 332 -19.21 5.48 -24.03
C GLN A 332 -17.94 6.08 -23.42
N ALA A 333 -17.55 7.28 -23.85
CA ALA A 333 -16.39 7.98 -23.30
C ALA A 333 -16.55 8.27 -21.79
N TRP A 334 -17.75 8.71 -21.38
CA TRP A 334 -18.05 9.02 -19.98
C TRP A 334 -17.96 7.79 -19.08
N ARG A 335 -18.49 6.65 -19.54
CA ARG A 335 -18.40 5.38 -18.81
C ARG A 335 -16.96 4.90 -18.67
N GLN A 336 -16.12 5.11 -19.69
CA GLN A 336 -14.71 4.74 -19.62
C GLN A 336 -13.98 5.56 -18.55
N VAL A 337 -14.07 6.90 -18.61
CA VAL A 337 -13.45 7.80 -17.63
C VAL A 337 -13.98 7.52 -16.22
N LEU A 338 -15.31 7.37 -16.08
CA LEU A 338 -15.94 7.03 -14.81
C LEU A 338 -15.43 5.70 -14.25
N SER A 339 -15.24 4.68 -15.09
CA SER A 339 -14.73 3.39 -14.64
C SER A 339 -13.31 3.50 -14.08
N ASP A 340 -12.46 4.33 -14.69
CA ASP A 340 -11.07 4.49 -14.27
C ASP A 340 -10.97 5.32 -12.98
N LEU A 341 -11.71 6.43 -12.88
CA LEU A 341 -11.83 7.22 -11.65
C LEU A 341 -12.43 6.41 -10.49
N TRP A 342 -13.40 5.54 -10.79
CA TRP A 342 -14.04 4.71 -9.78
C TRP A 342 -13.10 3.67 -9.19
N LYS A 343 -12.27 3.00 -10.02
CA LYS A 343 -11.27 2.05 -9.53
C LYS A 343 -10.32 2.70 -8.51
N ALA A 344 -9.81 3.89 -8.82
CA ALA A 344 -8.95 4.65 -7.91
C ALA A 344 -9.68 5.08 -6.62
N THR A 345 -10.96 5.45 -6.74
CA THR A 345 -11.79 5.84 -5.59
C THR A 345 -12.02 4.66 -4.65
N VAL A 346 -12.34 3.46 -5.16
CA VAL A 346 -12.49 2.25 -4.34
C VAL A 346 -11.21 1.94 -3.59
N GLU A 347 -10.04 2.09 -4.21
CA GLU A 347 -8.75 1.90 -3.54
C GLU A 347 -8.51 2.92 -2.43
N SER A 348 -8.95 4.17 -2.62
CA SER A 348 -8.88 5.18 -1.56
C SER A 348 -9.82 4.87 -0.39
N ILE A 349 -11.04 4.37 -0.66
CA ILE A 349 -12.01 4.00 0.38
C ILE A 349 -11.49 2.80 1.20
N LEU A 350 -10.85 1.83 0.54
CA LEU A 350 -10.28 0.65 1.21
C LEU A 350 -9.20 1.01 2.22
N LYS A 351 -8.31 1.95 1.88
CA LYS A 351 -7.20 2.36 2.76
C LYS A 351 -7.65 2.89 4.13
N THR A 352 -8.91 3.34 4.23
CA THR A 352 -9.43 3.89 5.49
C THR A 352 -10.57 3.07 6.06
N TYR A 353 -10.99 1.98 5.43
CA TYR A 353 -12.05 1.12 5.92
C TYR A 353 -11.72 0.56 7.33
N PRO A 354 -12.71 0.41 8.24
CA PRO A 354 -14.12 0.83 8.14
C PRO A 354 -14.33 2.31 8.52
N LYS A 355 -13.26 3.07 8.76
CA LYS A 355 -13.36 4.48 9.14
C LYS A 355 -13.80 5.33 7.96
N THR A 356 -14.59 6.35 8.31
CA THR A 356 -15.10 7.35 7.39
C THR A 356 -13.98 8.30 6.98
N LEU A 357 -13.68 8.38 5.68
CA LEU A 357 -12.93 9.53 5.15
C LEU A 357 -13.88 10.72 5.05
N ASP A 358 -13.42 11.88 5.52
CA ASP A 358 -13.81 13.13 4.89
C ASP A 358 -13.01 13.23 3.58
N LEU A 359 -13.52 12.59 2.53
CA LEU A 359 -12.92 12.62 1.19
C LEU A 359 -13.00 14.07 0.67
N THR A 360 -12.03 14.89 1.09
CA THR A 360 -11.67 16.18 0.51
C THR A 360 -11.01 15.98 -0.87
N SER A 361 -11.67 15.23 -1.75
CA SER A 361 -11.37 15.27 -3.17
C SER A 361 -12.21 16.39 -3.77
N SER A 362 -11.51 17.31 -4.47
CA SER A 362 -11.95 18.53 -5.15
C SER A 362 -13.45 18.84 -5.12
N PRO A 363 -13.89 20.02 -4.64
CA PRO A 363 -15.31 20.36 -4.59
C PRO A 363 -15.82 20.51 -6.02
N VAL A 364 -16.24 19.41 -6.63
CA VAL A 364 -16.96 19.46 -7.90
C VAL A 364 -18.26 20.21 -7.60
N THR A 365 -18.46 21.34 -8.26
CA THR A 365 -19.66 22.18 -8.08
C THR A 365 -20.41 22.33 -9.40
N LYS A 366 -21.66 22.77 -9.32
CA LYS A 366 -22.43 23.16 -10.51
C LYS A 366 -21.67 24.18 -11.35
N GLN A 367 -21.02 25.15 -10.71
CA GLN A 367 -20.27 26.20 -11.39
C GLN A 367 -19.13 25.66 -12.25
N MET A 368 -18.41 24.65 -11.76
CA MET A 368 -17.34 24.01 -12.55
C MET A 368 -17.90 23.34 -13.81
N VAL A 369 -19.10 22.76 -13.74
CA VAL A 369 -19.76 22.15 -14.91
C VAL A 369 -20.21 23.22 -15.91
N GLN A 370 -20.76 24.33 -15.43
CA GLN A 370 -21.13 25.46 -16.28
C GLN A 370 -19.91 26.06 -16.99
N GLN A 371 -18.80 26.26 -16.28
CA GLN A 371 -17.53 26.71 -16.87
C GLN A 371 -17.01 25.72 -17.91
N GLY A 372 -17.07 24.41 -17.62
CA GLY A 372 -16.72 23.37 -18.58
C GLY A 372 -17.58 23.42 -19.85
N ILE A 373 -18.87 23.73 -19.73
CA ILE A 373 -19.79 23.87 -20.89
C ILE A 373 -19.45 25.13 -21.71
N GLU A 374 -19.25 26.27 -21.06
CA GLU A 374 -18.93 27.55 -21.71
C GLU A 374 -17.59 27.49 -22.44
N GLY A 375 -16.66 26.67 -21.92
CA GLY A 375 -15.29 26.54 -22.42
C GLY A 375 -14.38 27.53 -21.70
N ASN A 376 -13.22 27.03 -21.27
CA ASN A 376 -12.15 27.89 -20.73
C ASN A 376 -11.56 28.81 -21.79
#